data_AF-A0A7V2P511-F1
#
_entry.id   AF-A0A7V2P511-F1
#
_cell.length_a   1.000
_cell.length_b   1.000
_cell.length_c   1.000
_cell.angle_alpha   90.00
_cell.angle_beta   90.00
_cell.angle_gamma   90.00
#
_symmetry.space_group_name_H-M   'P 1'
#
loop_
_entity.id
_entity.type
_entity.pdbx_description
1 polymer ?
#
loop_
_entity_poly.entity_id
_entity_poly.type
_entity_poly.pdbx_seq_one_letter_code
_entity_poly.pdbx_strand_id
1 'polypeptide(L)'
;MVVVIDNYDSFVYNLAQYLGELGWRPVVHRNDAVTLGEIEKSRPSHIIISPGPCTPLEAGISNDVVRHFAGKVPILGVCLGHQCIGYVFGGEIVQATVPTHGKSSLVYHDGQAVYAGLPNPFEGGRYHSLVVGEHNWPPVLEKSATTSDGVVMGIRHREYVVEGVQFHPESIMTDVGHAVLRNFLGYRQPVWPRERVSV
;
A
#
# COMPACT_ATOMS: atom_id res chain seq x y z
N MET A 1 -16.44 -5.65 3.76
CA MET A 1 -16.37 -4.18 3.60
C MET A 1 -14.91 -3.79 3.67
N VAL A 2 -14.46 -2.90 2.81
CA VAL A 2 -13.08 -2.38 2.81
C VAL A 2 -13.11 -1.00 3.43
N VAL A 3 -12.32 -0.78 4.48
CA VAL A 3 -12.13 0.57 5.04
C VAL A 3 -10.99 1.23 4.26
N VAL A 4 -11.23 2.46 3.79
CA VAL A 4 -10.23 3.29 3.13
C VAL A 4 -9.95 4.50 4.03
N ILE A 5 -8.72 4.65 4.48
CA ILE A 5 -8.26 5.82 5.22
C ILE A 5 -7.80 6.87 4.22
N ASP A 6 -8.58 7.94 4.08
CA ASP A 6 -8.30 9.09 3.25
C ASP A 6 -7.36 10.05 3.96
N ASN A 7 -6.15 10.21 3.42
CA ASN A 7 -5.18 11.21 3.87
C ASN A 7 -5.35 12.54 3.13
N TYR A 8 -6.58 12.95 2.80
CA TYR A 8 -6.89 14.16 2.02
C TYR A 8 -6.33 14.12 0.59
N ASP A 9 -6.41 12.95 -0.05
CA ASP A 9 -5.93 12.78 -1.41
C ASP A 9 -7.00 13.08 -2.46
N SER A 10 -6.56 13.66 -3.58
CA SER A 10 -7.46 14.01 -4.67
C SER A 10 -7.96 12.78 -5.45
N PHE A 11 -7.31 11.63 -5.32
CA PHE A 11 -7.60 10.40 -6.07
C PHE A 11 -8.20 9.28 -5.20
N VAL A 12 -8.46 9.51 -3.91
CA VAL A 12 -9.02 8.49 -3.00
C VAL A 12 -10.36 7.92 -3.51
N TYR A 13 -11.17 8.72 -4.19
CA TYR A 13 -12.44 8.26 -4.75
C TYR A 13 -12.28 7.43 -6.03
N ASN A 14 -11.19 7.59 -6.78
CA ASN A 14 -10.85 6.68 -7.88
C ASN A 14 -10.52 5.29 -7.31
N LEU A 15 -9.74 5.26 -6.22
CA LEU A 15 -9.44 4.03 -5.50
C LEU A 15 -10.72 3.37 -4.98
N ALA A 16 -11.60 4.13 -4.32
CA ALA A 16 -12.90 3.63 -3.86
C ALA A 16 -13.76 3.11 -5.03
N GLN A 17 -13.79 3.81 -6.17
CA GLN A 17 -14.52 3.38 -7.36
C GLN A 17 -14.00 2.04 -7.87
N TYR A 18 -12.68 1.85 -8.01
CA TYR A 18 -12.09 0.59 -8.46
C TYR A 18 -12.42 -0.57 -7.52
N LEU A 19 -12.46 -0.33 -6.20
CA LEU A 19 -12.92 -1.33 -5.23
C LEU A 19 -14.39 -1.71 -5.48
N GLY A 20 -15.24 -0.72 -5.76
CA GLY A 20 -16.65 -0.92 -6.13
C GLY A 20 -16.82 -1.74 -7.40
N GLU A 21 -16.06 -1.43 -8.44
CA GLU A 21 -16.03 -2.16 -9.72
C GLU A 21 -15.59 -3.62 -9.55
N LEU A 22 -14.69 -3.88 -8.58
CA LEU A 22 -14.29 -5.23 -8.17
C LEU A 22 -15.31 -5.94 -7.27
N GLY A 23 -16.49 -5.34 -7.04
CA GLY A 23 -17.58 -5.93 -6.26
C GLY A 23 -17.44 -5.75 -4.74
N TRP A 24 -16.52 -4.92 -4.27
CA TRP A 24 -16.35 -4.64 -2.85
C TRP A 24 -17.14 -3.40 -2.43
N ARG A 25 -17.48 -3.35 -1.14
CA ARG A 25 -18.10 -2.17 -0.53
C ARG A 25 -17.02 -1.34 0.19
N PRO A 26 -16.48 -0.28 -0.43
CA PRO A 26 -15.56 0.64 0.23
C PRO A 26 -16.32 1.56 1.20
N VAL A 27 -15.70 1.88 2.33
CA VAL A 27 -16.12 2.94 3.25
C VAL A 27 -14.92 3.83 3.51
N VAL A 28 -15.01 5.08 3.06
CA VAL A 28 -13.94 6.05 3.14
C VAL A 28 -14.08 6.87 4.42
N HIS A 29 -13.02 6.95 5.20
CA HIS A 29 -12.93 7.82 6.37
C HIS A 29 -11.69 8.70 6.25
N ARG A 30 -11.80 9.99 6.55
CA ARG A 30 -10.62 10.83 6.70
C ARG A 30 -9.78 10.40 7.90
N ASN A 31 -8.47 10.59 7.80
CA ASN A 31 -7.49 10.18 8.81
C ASN A 31 -7.64 10.86 10.20
N ASP A 32 -8.54 11.83 10.32
CA ASP A 32 -8.87 12.58 11.54
C ASP A 32 -10.36 12.45 11.94
N ALA A 33 -11.16 11.74 11.15
CA ALA A 33 -12.62 11.64 11.31
C ALA A 33 -13.09 10.26 11.79
N VAL A 34 -12.16 9.36 12.14
CA VAL A 34 -12.46 8.02 12.65
C VAL A 34 -11.41 7.61 13.68
N THR A 35 -11.79 6.76 14.63
CA THR A 35 -10.89 6.19 15.64
C THR A 35 -10.61 4.72 15.37
N LEU A 36 -9.50 4.19 15.91
CA LEU A 36 -9.15 2.76 15.82
C LEU A 36 -10.29 1.87 16.34
N GLY A 37 -10.93 2.26 17.45
CA GLY A 37 -12.03 1.50 18.04
C GLY A 37 -13.29 1.48 17.18
N GLU A 38 -13.56 2.54 16.41
CA GLU A 38 -14.67 2.55 15.44
C GLU A 38 -14.36 1.64 14.24
N ILE A 39 -13.12 1.68 13.74
CA ILE A 39 -12.66 0.77 12.69
C ILE A 39 -12.81 -0.68 13.15
N GLU A 40 -12.34 -1.01 14.36
CA GLU A 40 -12.43 -2.37 14.91
C GLU A 40 -13.89 -2.84 15.06
N LYS A 41 -14.79 -1.98 15.58
CA LYS A 41 -16.23 -2.27 15.68
C LYS A 41 -16.88 -2.52 14.31
N SER A 42 -16.39 -1.88 13.25
CA SER A 42 -16.91 -2.06 11.89
C SER A 42 -16.51 -3.41 11.27
N ARG A 43 -15.58 -4.15 11.87
CA ARG A 43 -15.07 -5.46 11.42
C ARG A 43 -14.70 -5.47 9.93
N PRO A 44 -13.76 -4.62 9.49
CA PRO A 44 -13.36 -4.56 8.09
C PRO A 44 -12.71 -5.87 7.67
N SER A 45 -12.94 -6.26 6.42
CA SER A 45 -12.21 -7.39 5.82
C SER A 45 -10.82 -6.99 5.35
N HIS A 46 -10.65 -5.73 4.97
CA HIS A 46 -9.41 -5.15 4.47
C HIS A 46 -9.35 -3.68 4.85
N ILE A 47 -8.15 -3.17 5.04
CA ILE A 47 -7.88 -1.74 5.24
C ILE A 47 -6.96 -1.28 4.11
N ILE A 48 -7.28 -0.13 3.50
CA ILE A 48 -6.42 0.53 2.53
C ILE A 48 -6.12 1.93 3.03
N ILE A 49 -4.84 2.30 3.06
CA ILE A 49 -4.38 3.65 3.42
C ILE A 49 -4.04 4.37 2.13
N SER A 50 -4.77 5.44 1.83
CA SER A 50 -4.67 6.16 0.56
C SER A 50 -3.35 6.92 0.44
N PRO A 51 -3.05 7.44 -0.77
CA PRO A 51 -2.09 8.53 -0.92
C PRO A 51 -2.53 9.75 -0.09
N GLY A 52 -1.70 10.79 -0.08
CA GLY A 52 -2.03 12.08 0.52
C GLY A 52 -0.87 13.06 0.38
N PRO A 53 -1.11 14.35 0.59
CA PRO A 53 -0.04 15.30 0.82
C PRO A 53 0.66 15.01 2.15
N CYS A 54 1.85 15.59 2.34
CA CYS A 54 2.64 15.54 3.57
C CYS A 54 3.43 14.24 3.82
N THR A 55 4.06 14.17 5.00
CA THR A 55 4.89 13.04 5.44
C THR A 55 4.08 12.05 6.29
N PRO A 56 4.56 10.81 6.51
CA PRO A 56 3.93 9.90 7.45
C PRO A 56 3.74 10.46 8.86
N LEU A 57 4.54 11.44 9.30
CA LEU A 57 4.41 12.06 10.63
C LEU A 57 3.14 12.92 10.76
N GLU A 58 2.56 13.34 9.63
CA GLU A 58 1.41 14.23 9.56
C GLU A 58 0.15 13.51 9.07
N ALA A 59 0.23 12.19 8.81
CA ALA A 59 -0.82 11.38 8.20
C ALA A 59 -1.94 10.95 9.17
N GLY A 60 -2.25 11.77 10.19
CA GLY A 60 -3.29 11.49 11.18
C GLY A 60 -3.13 10.09 11.82
N ILE A 61 -4.22 9.32 11.90
CA ILE A 61 -4.20 7.96 12.47
C ILE A 61 -3.49 6.91 11.61
N SER A 62 -3.03 7.22 10.40
CA SER A 62 -2.59 6.21 9.42
C SER A 62 -1.47 5.30 9.95
N ASN A 63 -0.48 5.86 10.66
CA ASN A 63 0.57 5.05 11.29
C ASN A 63 0.01 4.15 12.40
N ASP A 64 -0.94 4.64 13.17
CA ASP A 64 -1.56 3.90 14.27
C ASP A 64 -2.46 2.79 13.74
N VAL A 65 -3.11 2.99 12.59
CA VAL A 65 -3.83 1.95 11.86
C VAL A 65 -2.89 0.80 11.49
N VAL A 66 -1.72 1.09 10.91
CA VAL A 66 -0.74 0.04 10.58
C VAL A 66 -0.30 -0.70 11.86
N ARG A 67 0.11 0.02 12.91
CA ARG A 67 0.56 -0.58 14.17
C ARG A 67 -0.52 -1.45 14.83
N HIS A 68 -1.76 -0.99 14.81
CA HIS A 68 -2.85 -1.63 15.53
C HIS A 68 -3.42 -2.84 14.80
N PHE A 69 -3.51 -2.78 13.46
CA PHE A 69 -4.21 -3.77 12.65
C PHE A 69 -3.29 -4.75 11.90
N ALA A 70 -1.97 -4.51 11.84
CA ALA A 70 -1.04 -5.49 11.30
C ALA A 70 -1.19 -6.85 12.01
N GLY A 71 -1.33 -7.93 11.23
CA GLY A 71 -1.58 -9.27 11.74
C GLY A 71 -3.01 -9.53 12.22
N LYS A 72 -3.91 -8.53 12.17
CA LYS A 72 -5.34 -8.66 12.50
C LYS A 72 -6.25 -8.49 11.28
N VAL A 73 -5.92 -7.54 10.41
CA VAL A 73 -6.63 -7.26 9.15
C VAL A 73 -5.59 -7.04 8.05
N PRO A 74 -5.79 -7.58 6.83
CA PRO A 74 -4.96 -7.23 5.68
C PRO A 74 -4.90 -5.72 5.42
N ILE A 75 -3.70 -5.20 5.18
CA ILE A 75 -3.46 -3.76 4.94
C ILE A 75 -2.73 -3.54 3.61
N LEU A 76 -3.26 -2.63 2.79
CA LEU A 76 -2.55 -2.10 1.62
C LEU A 76 -2.30 -0.59 1.81
N GLY A 77 -1.06 -0.16 1.69
CA GLY A 77 -0.69 1.25 1.64
C GLY A 77 -0.40 1.70 0.21
N VAL A 78 -0.96 2.82 -0.21
CA VAL A 78 -0.70 3.41 -1.53
C VAL A 78 0.01 4.74 -1.36
N CYS A 79 1.15 4.93 -2.02
CA CYS A 79 1.97 6.15 -1.96
C CYS A 79 2.29 6.60 -0.50
N LEU A 80 1.60 7.60 0.06
CA LEU A 80 1.75 7.97 1.47
C LEU A 80 1.44 6.78 2.40
N GLY A 81 0.42 5.97 2.09
CA GLY A 81 0.14 4.74 2.84
C GLY A 81 1.29 3.73 2.80
N HIS A 82 2.00 3.61 1.67
CA HIS A 82 3.22 2.81 1.55
C HIS A 82 4.33 3.36 2.46
N GLN A 83 4.49 4.68 2.51
CA GLN A 83 5.47 5.34 3.37
C GLN A 83 5.11 5.18 4.86
N CYS A 84 3.84 5.24 5.24
CA CYS A 84 3.38 4.94 6.60
C CYS A 84 3.76 3.52 7.02
N ILE A 85 3.58 2.53 6.14
CA ILE A 85 3.99 1.15 6.42
C ILE A 85 5.50 1.07 6.61
N GLY A 86 6.29 1.63 5.68
CA GLY A 86 7.74 1.69 5.79
C GLY A 86 8.20 2.31 7.11
N TYR A 87 7.66 3.49 7.44
CA TYR A 87 7.97 4.23 8.66
C TYR A 87 7.61 3.45 9.94
N VAL A 88 6.42 2.87 10.01
CA VAL A 88 5.94 2.13 11.19
C VAL A 88 6.83 0.94 11.52
N PHE A 89 7.37 0.27 10.50
CA PHE A 89 8.26 -0.88 10.68
C PHE A 89 9.74 -0.51 10.73
N GLY A 90 10.08 0.77 10.89
CA GLY A 90 11.43 1.25 11.14
C GLY A 90 12.23 1.62 9.89
N GLY A 91 11.59 1.71 8.72
CA GLY A 91 12.19 2.26 7.51
C GLY A 91 12.32 3.78 7.58
N GLU A 92 13.39 4.31 7.02
CA GLU A 92 13.62 5.75 6.91
C GLU A 92 12.83 6.33 5.71
N ILE A 93 12.27 7.52 5.86
CA ILE A 93 11.59 8.24 4.76
C ILE A 93 12.52 9.35 4.27
N VAL A 94 12.91 9.28 3.01
CA VAL A 94 13.90 10.17 2.41
C VAL A 94 13.36 10.85 1.16
N GLN A 95 13.98 11.95 0.77
CA GLN A 95 13.69 12.61 -0.50
C GLN A 95 14.12 11.72 -1.67
N ALA A 96 13.25 11.58 -2.66
CA ALA A 96 13.59 10.93 -3.91
C ALA A 96 14.64 11.75 -4.66
N THR A 97 15.59 11.08 -5.30
CA THR A 97 16.63 11.74 -6.11
C THR A 97 16.02 12.60 -7.22
N VAL A 98 14.89 12.16 -7.79
CA VAL A 98 14.12 12.90 -8.78
C VAL A 98 12.65 12.94 -8.36
N PRO A 99 12.14 14.10 -7.92
CA PRO A 99 10.72 14.29 -7.67
C PRO A 99 9.91 13.99 -8.93
N THR A 100 8.87 13.18 -8.80
CA THR A 100 8.08 12.72 -9.94
C THR A 100 6.61 13.04 -9.74
N HIS A 101 6.06 13.95 -10.56
CA HIS A 101 4.63 14.26 -10.59
C HIS A 101 4.06 14.05 -11.99
N GLY A 102 3.06 13.17 -12.09
CA GLY A 102 2.34 12.94 -13.35
C GLY A 102 3.18 12.23 -14.40
N LYS A 103 4.04 11.29 -14.00
CA LYS A 103 4.80 10.43 -14.91
C LYS A 103 4.60 8.97 -14.57
N SER A 104 4.73 8.08 -15.55
CA SER A 104 4.89 6.65 -15.31
C SER A 104 6.37 6.30 -15.13
N SER A 105 6.63 5.18 -14.47
CA SER A 105 7.95 4.53 -14.45
C SER A 105 7.76 3.03 -14.55
N LEU A 106 8.76 2.35 -15.11
CA LEU A 106 8.78 0.89 -15.13
C LEU A 106 9.01 0.36 -13.71
N VAL A 107 8.07 -0.46 -13.25
CA VAL A 107 8.09 -1.12 -11.95
C VAL A 107 8.47 -2.58 -12.16
N TYR A 108 9.65 -2.95 -11.67
CA TYR A 108 10.14 -4.33 -11.63
C TYR A 108 9.76 -4.96 -10.30
N HIS A 109 9.29 -6.21 -10.30
CA HIS A 109 8.75 -6.84 -9.09
C HIS A 109 9.11 -8.32 -8.94
N ASP A 110 8.85 -8.87 -7.76
CA ASP A 110 9.09 -10.27 -7.41
C ASP A 110 8.05 -11.27 -7.96
N GLY A 111 6.91 -10.76 -8.44
CA GLY A 111 5.83 -11.56 -9.04
C GLY A 111 4.95 -12.24 -8.00
N GLN A 112 5.06 -11.84 -6.73
CA GLN A 112 4.33 -12.42 -5.62
C GLN A 112 3.22 -11.49 -5.14
N ALA A 113 2.22 -12.08 -4.47
CA ALA A 113 1.12 -11.38 -3.82
C ALA A 113 0.44 -10.32 -4.69
N VAL A 114 0.53 -9.03 -4.37
CA VAL A 114 -0.13 -7.99 -5.18
C VAL A 114 0.35 -7.97 -6.63
N TYR A 115 1.56 -8.48 -6.90
CA TYR A 115 2.17 -8.58 -8.22
C TYR A 115 1.95 -9.92 -8.94
N ALA A 116 1.19 -10.84 -8.34
CA ALA A 116 0.96 -12.16 -8.92
C ALA A 116 0.28 -12.06 -10.31
N GLY A 117 0.91 -12.68 -11.31
CA GLY A 117 0.40 -12.73 -12.68
C GLY A 117 0.46 -11.42 -13.46
N LEU A 118 1.16 -10.39 -12.96
CA LEU A 118 1.33 -9.13 -13.66
C LEU A 118 2.55 -9.16 -14.61
N PRO A 119 2.56 -8.35 -15.69
CA PRO A 119 3.74 -8.14 -16.53
C PRO A 119 4.91 -7.56 -15.71
N ASN A 120 6.13 -8.00 -16.01
CA ASN A 120 7.33 -7.55 -15.32
C ASN A 120 8.40 -7.07 -16.32
N PRO A 121 8.70 -5.75 -16.38
CA PRO A 121 8.07 -4.67 -15.62
C PRO A 121 6.68 -4.28 -16.17
N PHE A 122 5.95 -3.46 -15.43
CA PHE A 122 4.77 -2.73 -15.91
C PHE A 122 4.91 -1.23 -15.66
N GLU A 123 4.09 -0.40 -16.32
CA GLU A 123 4.04 1.04 -16.06
C GLU A 123 3.22 1.37 -14.80
N GLY A 124 3.85 2.02 -13.82
CA GLY A 124 3.18 2.52 -12.63
C GLY A 124 3.19 4.05 -12.59
N GLY A 125 2.02 4.66 -12.41
CA GLY A 125 1.86 6.10 -12.24
C GLY A 125 2.44 6.61 -10.92
N ARG A 126 3.21 7.71 -10.97
CA ARG A 126 3.95 8.29 -9.84
C ARG A 126 3.66 9.77 -9.61
N TYR A 127 3.47 10.11 -8.33
CA TYR A 127 3.17 11.48 -7.87
C TYR A 127 3.91 11.87 -6.58
N HIS A 128 5.09 11.32 -6.34
CA HIS A 128 5.78 11.43 -5.05
C HIS A 128 7.14 12.13 -5.14
N SER A 129 7.47 12.84 -4.07
CA SER A 129 8.79 13.43 -3.77
C SER A 129 9.54 12.69 -2.67
N LEU A 130 8.83 11.85 -1.89
CA LEU A 130 9.38 11.04 -0.81
C LEU A 130 9.33 9.56 -1.17
N VAL A 131 10.24 8.78 -0.59
CA VAL A 131 10.35 7.32 -0.77
C VAL A 131 10.81 6.68 0.53
N VAL A 132 10.55 5.38 0.68
CA VAL A 132 11.21 4.57 1.72
C VAL A 132 12.67 4.36 1.32
N GLY A 133 13.59 4.78 2.18
CA GLY A 133 15.03 4.72 1.97
C GLY A 133 15.56 3.28 1.98
N GLU A 134 16.66 3.06 1.26
CA GLU A 134 17.27 1.73 1.15
C GLU A 134 18.28 1.43 2.27
N HIS A 135 18.78 2.46 2.95
CA HIS A 135 19.72 2.32 4.05
C HIS A 135 19.02 1.84 5.32
N ASN A 136 19.74 1.08 6.15
CA ASN A 136 19.23 0.53 7.42
C ASN A 136 17.90 -0.23 7.27
N TRP A 137 17.76 -1.00 6.17
CA TRP A 137 16.51 -1.66 5.83
C TRP A 137 15.99 -2.56 6.97
N PRO A 138 14.74 -2.38 7.43
CA PRO A 138 14.22 -3.14 8.55
C PRO A 138 14.04 -4.62 8.17
N PRO A 139 14.54 -5.56 8.99
CA PRO A 139 14.53 -6.98 8.63
C PRO A 139 13.12 -7.58 8.55
N VAL A 140 12.12 -6.93 9.13
CA VAL A 140 10.70 -7.36 9.07
C VAL A 140 10.02 -7.03 7.73
N LEU A 141 10.65 -6.20 6.90
CA LEU A 141 10.16 -5.85 5.56
C LEU A 141 11.00 -6.50 4.47
N GLU A 142 10.36 -6.77 3.35
CA GLU A 142 10.95 -7.14 2.07
C GLU A 142 10.68 -6.05 1.04
N LYS A 143 11.63 -5.82 0.14
CA LYS A 143 11.42 -5.01 -1.07
C LYS A 143 10.78 -5.92 -2.11
N SER A 144 9.51 -5.67 -2.44
CA SER A 144 8.74 -6.50 -3.40
C SER A 144 8.75 -5.92 -4.81
N ALA A 145 9.06 -4.63 -4.97
CA ALA A 145 9.25 -3.98 -6.26
C ALA A 145 10.20 -2.79 -6.21
N THR A 146 10.87 -2.50 -7.33
CA THR A 146 11.79 -1.36 -7.51
C THR A 146 11.71 -0.79 -8.92
N THR A 147 12.22 0.42 -9.13
CA THR A 147 12.60 0.92 -10.46
C THR A 147 14.02 0.48 -10.82
N SER A 148 14.44 0.69 -12.08
CA SER A 148 15.79 0.37 -12.55
C SER A 148 16.90 1.20 -11.88
N ASP A 149 16.57 2.39 -11.39
CA ASP A 149 17.46 3.29 -10.65
C ASP A 149 17.40 3.09 -9.12
N GLY A 150 16.76 2.00 -8.66
CA GLY A 150 16.80 1.58 -7.26
C GLY A 150 15.77 2.24 -6.33
N VAL A 151 14.78 2.94 -6.87
CA VAL A 151 13.68 3.46 -6.03
C VAL A 151 12.82 2.28 -5.58
N VAL A 152 12.59 2.15 -4.28
CA VAL A 152 11.67 1.15 -3.73
C VAL A 152 10.24 1.50 -4.14
N MET A 153 9.63 0.61 -4.93
CA MET A 153 8.27 0.76 -5.45
C MET A 153 7.26 -0.14 -4.75
N GLY A 154 7.72 -1.16 -4.04
CA GLY A 154 6.90 -2.13 -3.32
C GLY A 154 7.58 -2.60 -2.04
N ILE A 155 6.81 -2.69 -0.96
CA ILE A 155 7.23 -3.33 0.29
C ILE A 155 6.21 -4.35 0.75
N ARG A 156 6.70 -5.39 1.41
CA ARG A 156 5.89 -6.44 2.02
C ARG A 156 6.40 -6.76 3.42
N HIS A 157 5.52 -6.84 4.40
CA HIS A 157 5.89 -7.37 5.72
C HIS A 157 6.10 -8.89 5.61
N ARG A 158 7.11 -9.45 6.26
CA ARG A 158 7.45 -10.89 6.11
C ARG A 158 6.40 -11.87 6.65
N GLU A 159 5.69 -11.48 7.70
CA GLU A 159 4.68 -12.34 8.36
C GLU A 159 3.23 -11.96 8.06
N TYR A 160 2.90 -10.67 8.21
CA TYR A 160 1.53 -10.15 8.06
C TYR A 160 1.21 -9.77 6.62
N VAL A 161 -0.07 -9.92 6.23
CA VAL A 161 -0.61 -9.41 4.95
C VAL A 161 -0.68 -7.89 5.00
N VAL A 162 0.49 -7.27 4.94
CA VAL A 162 0.70 -5.84 4.94
C VAL A 162 1.65 -5.53 3.79
N GLU A 163 1.14 -4.83 2.78
CA GLU A 163 1.91 -4.39 1.62
C GLU A 163 1.77 -2.92 1.36
N GLY A 164 2.81 -2.31 0.79
CA GLY A 164 2.78 -0.94 0.33
C GLY A 164 3.22 -0.86 -1.11
N VAL A 165 2.52 -0.10 -1.94
CA VAL A 165 2.91 0.25 -3.31
C VAL A 165 3.16 1.76 -3.42
N GLN A 166 4.32 2.16 -3.95
CA GLN A 166 4.68 3.59 -4.08
C GLN A 166 4.03 4.25 -5.30
N PHE A 167 3.62 3.44 -6.29
CA PHE A 167 2.83 3.88 -7.45
C PHE A 167 1.33 3.88 -7.13
N HIS A 168 0.55 4.48 -8.02
CA HIS A 168 -0.90 4.65 -7.89
C HIS A 168 -1.66 3.63 -8.75
N PRO A 169 -2.18 2.52 -8.18
CA PRO A 169 -2.97 1.55 -8.92
C PRO A 169 -4.30 2.14 -9.42
N GLU A 170 -4.80 3.21 -8.81
CA GLU A 170 -6.01 3.93 -9.24
C GLU A 170 -5.76 4.93 -10.38
N SER A 171 -4.51 5.13 -10.80
CA SER A 171 -4.17 6.06 -11.87
C SER A 171 -4.44 5.45 -13.25
N ILE A 172 -4.89 6.30 -14.19
CA ILE A 172 -4.98 5.95 -15.62
C ILE A 172 -3.62 5.60 -16.25
N MET A 173 -2.50 5.93 -15.58
CA MET A 173 -1.15 5.58 -16.02
C MET A 173 -0.71 4.20 -15.53
N THR A 174 -1.59 3.44 -14.87
CA THR A 174 -1.31 2.11 -14.32
C THR A 174 -2.33 1.11 -14.85
N ASP A 175 -2.09 0.53 -16.02
CA ASP A 175 -3.04 -0.38 -16.69
C ASP A 175 -3.38 -1.63 -15.86
N VAL A 176 -2.46 -2.07 -15.00
CA VAL A 176 -2.62 -3.25 -14.14
C VAL A 176 -3.30 -2.94 -12.80
N GLY A 177 -3.78 -1.71 -12.61
CA GLY A 177 -4.35 -1.21 -11.36
C GLY A 177 -5.41 -2.11 -10.71
N HIS A 178 -6.44 -2.49 -11.49
CA HIS A 178 -7.47 -3.42 -11.01
C HIS A 178 -6.92 -4.79 -10.62
N ALA A 179 -5.89 -5.28 -11.31
CA ALA A 179 -5.29 -6.57 -11.02
C ALA A 179 -4.50 -6.53 -9.71
N VAL A 180 -3.74 -5.47 -9.45
CA VAL A 180 -3.05 -5.21 -8.17
C VAL A 180 -4.05 -5.23 -7.02
N LEU A 181 -5.15 -4.47 -7.13
CA LEU A 181 -6.18 -4.41 -6.10
C LEU A 181 -6.90 -5.75 -5.92
N ARG A 182 -7.23 -6.44 -7.01
CA ARG A 182 -7.85 -7.77 -6.97
C ARG A 182 -6.99 -8.78 -6.24
N ASN A 183 -5.68 -8.78 -6.51
CA ASN A 183 -4.72 -9.67 -5.86
C ASN A 183 -4.70 -9.43 -4.35
N PHE A 184 -4.59 -8.17 -3.91
CA PHE A 184 -4.64 -7.81 -2.49
C PHE A 184 -5.95 -8.29 -1.82
N LEU A 185 -7.09 -7.99 -2.44
CA LEU A 185 -8.41 -8.33 -1.91
C LEU A 185 -8.69 -9.84 -1.86
N GLY A 186 -7.85 -10.66 -2.50
CA GLY A 186 -7.89 -12.12 -2.42
C GLY A 186 -7.43 -12.68 -1.07
N TYR A 187 -6.66 -11.92 -0.29
CA TYR A 187 -6.10 -12.36 0.98
C TYR A 187 -7.10 -12.19 2.14
N ARG A 188 -7.78 -13.27 2.52
CA ARG A 188 -8.79 -13.24 3.60
C ARG A 188 -8.23 -13.41 5.01
N GLN A 189 -6.97 -13.82 5.13
CA GLN A 189 -6.28 -13.99 6.41
C GLN A 189 -5.26 -12.86 6.59
N PRO A 190 -5.03 -12.36 7.80
CA PRO A 190 -4.12 -11.23 8.04
C PRO A 190 -2.64 -11.64 8.13
N VAL A 191 -2.34 -12.92 7.96
CA VAL A 191 -0.99 -13.50 7.90
C VAL A 191 -0.79 -14.22 6.58
N TRP A 192 0.42 -14.19 6.03
CA TRP A 192 0.71 -14.90 4.79
C TRP A 192 0.46 -16.39 4.96
N PRO A 193 -0.02 -17.09 3.91
CA PRO A 193 -0.05 -18.54 3.91
C PRO A 193 1.37 -19.05 4.14
N ARG A 194 1.60 -19.78 5.24
CA ARG A 194 2.86 -20.50 5.41
C ARG A 194 2.94 -21.56 4.30
N GLU A 195 4.03 -21.57 3.55
CA GLU A 195 4.32 -22.71 2.68
C GLU A 195 4.27 -23.97 3.55
N ARG A 196 3.41 -24.92 3.17
CA ARG A 196 3.47 -26.25 3.78
C ARG A 196 4.80 -26.83 3.32
N VAL A 197 5.78 -26.86 4.21
CA VAL A 197 6.97 -27.69 4.03
C VAL A 197 6.43 -29.12 3.89
N SER A 198 6.45 -29.61 2.67
CA SER A 198 6.20 -31.03 2.40
C SER A 198 7.40 -31.74 2.98
N VAL A 199 7.21 -32.38 4.14
CA VAL A 199 8.20 -33.29 4.74
C VAL A 199 8.23 -34.58 3.93
#